data_AF-A0AAN4YAS9-F1
#
_entry.id   AF-A0AAN4YAS9-F1
#
_cell.length_a   1.000
_cell.length_b   1.000
_cell.length_c   1.000
_cell.angle_alpha   90.00
_cell.angle_beta   90.00
_cell.angle_gamma   90.00
#
_symmetry.space_group_name_H-M   'P 1'
#
loop_
_entity.id
_entity.type
_entity.pdbx_description
1 polymer ?
#
loop_
_entity_poly.entity_id
_entity_poly.type
_entity_poly.pdbx_seq_one_letter_code
_entity_poly.pdbx_strand_id
1 'polypeptide(L)'
;MSNDGTETPEFTPIFPATCPYLTSVGGTQAYAPEVAWDASSGGFSNYFSRAWYQESAVSKYLDQQITAETKDYYSQYTNFSGRGFPDVVVKGKRATSGGTSAAAPVFAGLVGMLNDARLRAGKPTLGFLNPLLYSGALKDFTDITAGSSIGCDGVNPQTGKNVTGGGVIPYAHWNATAGWDPVTGLGVPDFMKLKDLVLSL
;
A
#
# COMPACT_ATOMS: atom_id res chain seq x y z
N MET A 1 -19.72 0.91 0.51
CA MET A 1 -20.91 1.05 -0.33
C MET A 1 -20.48 1.78 -1.57
N SER A 2 -20.99 1.36 -2.72
CA SER A 2 -20.68 1.97 -4.01
C SER A 2 -21.20 3.40 -4.08
N ASN A 3 -20.45 4.26 -4.76
CA ASN A 3 -20.81 5.68 -4.96
C ASN A 3 -21.49 5.91 -6.32
N ASP A 4 -22.20 4.89 -6.83
CA ASP A 4 -22.91 4.90 -8.11
C ASP A 4 -24.44 4.93 -7.95
N GLY A 5 -24.92 5.10 -6.71
CA GLY A 5 -26.34 5.12 -6.37
C GLY A 5 -27.00 3.75 -6.23
N THR A 6 -26.25 2.65 -6.39
CA THR A 6 -26.79 1.29 -6.21
C THR A 6 -26.70 0.80 -4.77
N GLU A 7 -25.95 1.49 -3.91
CA GLU A 7 -25.74 1.10 -2.51
C GLU A 7 -25.24 -0.35 -2.40
N THR A 8 -24.39 -0.78 -3.33
CA THR A 8 -23.84 -2.13 -3.30
C THR A 8 -22.65 -2.17 -2.33
N PRO A 9 -22.55 -3.15 -1.42
CA PRO A 9 -21.33 -3.34 -0.64
C PRO A 9 -20.13 -3.55 -1.57
N GLU A 10 -19.08 -2.74 -1.41
CA GLU A 10 -17.82 -2.86 -2.14
C GLU A 10 -16.67 -2.36 -1.24
N PHE A 11 -15.45 -2.80 -1.53
CA PHE A 11 -14.27 -2.15 -1.00
C PHE A 11 -14.14 -0.76 -1.61
N THR A 12 -13.86 0.23 -0.77
CA THR A 12 -13.77 1.64 -1.15
C THR A 12 -12.30 2.08 -1.15
N PRO A 13 -11.56 1.87 -2.26
CA PRO A 13 -10.18 2.30 -2.37
C PRO A 13 -10.11 3.84 -2.38
N ILE A 14 -9.10 4.42 -1.71
CA ILE A 14 -9.08 5.87 -1.44
C ILE A 14 -8.28 6.66 -2.49
N PHE A 15 -8.87 7.77 -2.97
CA PHE A 15 -8.16 8.78 -3.75
C PHE A 15 -7.52 9.82 -2.79
N PRO A 16 -6.29 10.32 -3.01
CA PRO A 16 -5.47 10.16 -4.21
C PRO A 16 -4.53 8.93 -4.24
N ALA A 17 -4.54 8.07 -3.22
CA ALA A 17 -3.60 6.93 -3.14
C ALA A 17 -3.72 5.96 -4.34
N THR A 18 -4.92 5.84 -4.91
CA THR A 18 -5.17 5.03 -6.11
C THR A 18 -4.60 5.61 -7.41
N CYS A 19 -4.14 6.87 -7.43
CA CYS A 19 -3.56 7.48 -8.62
C CYS A 19 -2.26 6.74 -9.02
N PRO A 20 -2.10 6.30 -10.28
CA PRO A 20 -0.92 5.57 -10.71
C PRO A 20 0.34 6.45 -10.85
N TYR A 21 0.22 7.77 -10.69
CA TYR A 21 1.33 8.72 -10.77
C TYR A 21 1.80 9.24 -9.40
N LEU A 22 1.27 8.69 -8.30
CA LEU A 22 1.69 9.00 -6.95
C LEU A 22 2.31 7.77 -6.29
N THR A 23 3.36 7.99 -5.49
CA THR A 23 3.84 6.98 -4.54
C THR A 23 2.96 7.01 -3.30
N SER A 24 2.09 6.02 -3.20
CA SER A 24 1.18 5.83 -2.07
C SER A 24 1.90 5.13 -0.91
N VAL A 25 1.70 5.65 0.30
CA VAL A 25 2.42 5.22 1.50
C VAL A 25 1.43 4.71 2.55
N GLY A 26 1.51 3.41 2.86
CA GLY A 26 0.74 2.78 3.93
C GLY A 26 1.42 2.90 5.30
N GLY A 27 0.94 2.11 6.27
CA GLY A 27 1.55 2.06 7.60
C GLY A 27 1.75 0.64 8.13
N THR A 28 2.75 0.49 8.98
CA THR A 28 3.00 -0.72 9.79
C THR A 28 2.78 -0.42 11.28
N GLN A 29 2.77 -1.48 12.09
CA GLN A 29 2.78 -1.40 13.54
C GLN A 29 3.71 -2.45 14.15
N ALA A 30 3.86 -2.39 15.48
CA ALA A 30 4.81 -3.20 16.25
C ALA A 30 6.29 -2.98 15.85
N TYR A 31 7.21 -3.66 16.53
CA TYR A 31 8.66 -3.43 16.36
C TYR A 31 9.45 -4.73 16.15
N ALA A 32 9.03 -5.84 16.76
CA ALA A 32 9.72 -7.12 16.71
C ALA A 32 8.73 -8.27 16.97
N PRO A 33 8.03 -8.79 15.94
CA PRO A 33 8.12 -8.40 14.53
C PRO A 33 7.35 -7.11 14.21
N GLU A 34 7.76 -6.42 13.15
CA GLU A 34 6.96 -5.38 12.50
C GLU A 34 5.90 -6.04 11.62
N VAL A 35 4.66 -5.56 11.69
CA VAL A 35 3.48 -6.18 11.05
C VAL A 35 2.63 -5.12 10.37
N ALA A 36 1.74 -5.53 9.46
CA ALA A 36 0.76 -4.62 8.89
C ALA A 36 -0.07 -3.92 9.98
N TRP A 37 -0.30 -2.62 9.79
CA TRP A 37 -1.22 -1.88 10.64
C TRP A 37 -2.66 -2.24 10.27
N ASP A 38 -3.46 -2.60 11.28
CA ASP A 38 -4.86 -3.02 11.11
C ASP A 38 -5.75 -1.96 10.45
N ALA A 39 -5.43 -0.68 10.61
CA ALA A 39 -6.11 0.42 9.92
C ALA A 39 -5.30 1.01 8.76
N SER A 40 -4.27 0.31 8.25
CA SER A 40 -3.61 0.67 6.99
C SER A 40 -4.61 0.54 5.84
N SER A 41 -4.70 1.58 5.00
CA SER A 41 -5.53 1.53 3.80
C SER A 41 -4.78 0.84 2.67
N GLY A 42 -5.52 0.08 1.86
CA GLY A 42 -5.00 -0.58 0.68
C GLY A 42 -6.11 -1.28 -0.10
N GLY A 43 -5.76 -1.93 -1.20
CA GLY A 43 -6.70 -2.57 -2.11
C GLY A 43 -6.43 -2.22 -3.56
N PHE A 44 -7.47 -2.23 -4.39
CA PHE A 44 -7.38 -2.00 -5.83
C PHE A 44 -8.33 -0.88 -6.26
N SER A 45 -7.85 0.01 -7.14
CA SER A 45 -8.64 1.13 -7.66
C SER A 45 -9.85 0.68 -8.48
N ASN A 46 -11.00 1.33 -8.27
CA ASN A 46 -12.18 1.15 -9.11
C ASN A 46 -12.12 1.97 -10.42
N TYR A 47 -11.18 2.93 -10.53
CA TYR A 47 -11.14 3.91 -11.64
C TYR A 47 -9.89 3.81 -12.51
N PHE A 48 -8.74 3.59 -11.89
CA PHE A 48 -7.47 3.52 -12.60
C PHE A 48 -7.12 2.07 -12.87
N SER A 49 -6.85 1.74 -14.13
CA SER A 49 -6.30 0.44 -14.50
C SER A 49 -4.98 0.20 -13.78
N ARG A 50 -4.64 -1.09 -13.62
CA ARG A 50 -3.35 -1.50 -13.10
C ARG A 50 -2.23 -0.78 -13.84
N ALA A 51 -1.31 -0.16 -13.10
CA ALA A 51 -0.21 0.55 -13.71
C ALA A 51 0.82 -0.44 -14.27
N TRP A 52 1.41 -0.11 -15.41
CA TRP A 52 2.33 -1.00 -16.13
C TRP A 52 3.54 -1.42 -15.29
N TYR A 53 4.02 -0.57 -14.40
CA TYR A 53 5.17 -0.87 -13.54
C TYR A 53 4.86 -1.88 -12.45
N GLN A 54 3.59 -2.03 -12.04
CA GLN A 54 3.19 -2.95 -10.97
C GLN A 54 2.57 -4.26 -11.49
N GLU A 55 2.56 -4.48 -12.80
CA GLU A 55 1.92 -5.65 -13.43
C GLU A 55 2.46 -6.97 -12.86
N SER A 56 3.78 -7.10 -12.80
CA SER A 56 4.44 -8.31 -12.28
C SER A 56 4.16 -8.53 -10.80
N ALA A 57 4.24 -7.47 -9.99
CA ALA A 57 4.03 -7.52 -8.55
C ALA A 57 2.59 -7.92 -8.19
N VAL A 58 1.60 -7.27 -8.83
CA VAL A 58 0.19 -7.57 -8.60
C VAL A 58 -0.18 -8.95 -9.13
N SER A 59 0.29 -9.35 -10.31
CA SER A 59 0.00 -10.68 -10.85
C SER A 59 0.54 -11.78 -9.92
N LYS A 60 1.77 -11.60 -9.43
CA LYS A 60 2.36 -12.52 -8.45
C LYS A 60 1.51 -12.63 -7.17
N TYR A 61 1.03 -11.51 -6.63
CA TYR A 61 0.12 -11.52 -5.48
C TYR A 61 -1.16 -12.31 -5.78
N LEU A 62 -1.84 -11.99 -6.90
CA LEU A 62 -3.12 -12.58 -7.27
C LEU A 62 -3.04 -14.06 -7.67
N ASP A 63 -1.84 -14.56 -7.99
CA ASP A 63 -1.63 -15.94 -8.44
C ASP A 63 -0.99 -16.82 -7.35
N GLN A 64 -0.24 -16.22 -6.41
CA GLN A 64 0.57 -16.97 -5.44
C GLN A 64 0.24 -16.68 -3.97
N GLN A 65 -0.33 -15.52 -3.65
CA GLN A 65 -0.53 -15.08 -2.26
C GLN A 65 -2.00 -15.15 -1.81
N ILE A 66 -2.94 -15.28 -2.74
CA ILE A 66 -4.35 -15.53 -2.44
C ILE A 66 -4.84 -16.81 -3.10
N THR A 67 -5.78 -17.48 -2.44
CA THR A 67 -6.42 -18.69 -2.99
C THR A 67 -7.40 -18.34 -4.11
N ALA A 68 -7.72 -19.31 -4.96
CA ALA A 68 -8.73 -19.13 -6.01
C ALA A 68 -10.11 -18.80 -5.39
N GLU A 69 -10.42 -19.42 -4.26
CA GLU A 69 -11.66 -19.20 -3.51
C GLU A 69 -11.74 -17.78 -2.94
N THR A 70 -10.65 -17.27 -2.38
CA THR A 70 -10.58 -15.87 -1.91
C THR A 70 -10.73 -14.89 -3.07
N LYS A 71 -10.06 -15.16 -4.20
CA LYS A 71 -10.12 -14.31 -5.40
C LYS A 71 -11.52 -14.27 -5.99
N ASP A 72 -12.19 -15.42 -6.08
CA ASP A 72 -13.57 -15.51 -6.55
C ASP A 72 -14.52 -14.77 -5.61
N TYR A 73 -14.43 -15.03 -4.29
CA TYR A 73 -15.27 -14.38 -3.29
C TYR A 73 -15.11 -12.85 -3.28
N TYR A 74 -13.89 -12.32 -3.35
CA TYR A 74 -13.64 -10.88 -3.35
C TYR A 74 -13.95 -10.19 -4.68
N SER A 75 -14.06 -10.92 -5.80
CA SER A 75 -14.29 -10.33 -7.13
C SER A 75 -15.59 -9.52 -7.23
N GLN A 76 -16.58 -9.83 -6.38
CA GLN A 76 -17.84 -9.07 -6.28
C GLN A 76 -17.69 -7.74 -5.52
N TYR A 77 -16.59 -7.55 -4.78
CA TYR A 77 -16.36 -6.40 -3.91
C TYR A 77 -15.18 -5.52 -4.36
N THR A 78 -14.33 -6.00 -5.27
CA THR A 78 -13.10 -5.30 -5.66
C THR A 78 -12.74 -5.50 -7.13
N ASN A 79 -12.12 -4.47 -7.72
CA ASN A 79 -11.61 -4.53 -9.08
C ASN A 79 -10.14 -4.98 -9.11
N PHE A 80 -9.87 -6.28 -9.19
CA PHE A 80 -8.49 -6.80 -9.27
C PHE A 80 -7.70 -6.32 -10.50
N SER A 81 -8.35 -5.82 -11.55
CA SER A 81 -7.69 -5.21 -12.71
C SER A 81 -7.26 -3.76 -12.47
N GLY A 82 -7.60 -3.19 -11.31
CA GLY A 82 -7.26 -1.83 -10.92
C GLY A 82 -5.82 -1.66 -10.42
N ARG A 83 -5.42 -0.39 -10.26
CA ARG A 83 -4.19 0.00 -9.56
C ARG A 83 -4.27 -0.46 -8.10
N GLY A 84 -3.52 -1.51 -7.77
CA GLY A 84 -3.26 -1.97 -6.40
C GLY A 84 -2.39 -0.98 -5.61
N PHE A 85 -2.72 -0.67 -4.36
CA PHE A 85 -1.99 0.26 -3.46
C PHE A 85 -1.99 -0.30 -2.00
N PRO A 86 -1.07 0.11 -1.12
CA PRO A 86 -0.02 1.13 -1.28
C PRO A 86 1.17 0.65 -2.14
N ASP A 87 2.14 1.54 -2.41
CA ASP A 87 3.41 1.17 -3.07
C ASP A 87 4.47 0.76 -2.07
N VAL A 88 4.52 1.46 -0.94
CA VAL A 88 5.46 1.22 0.15
C VAL A 88 4.77 1.45 1.48
N VAL A 89 5.41 1.01 2.54
CA VAL A 89 5.10 1.43 3.90
C VAL A 89 6.31 2.06 4.55
N VAL A 90 6.07 2.88 5.57
CA VAL A 90 7.13 3.26 6.49
C VAL A 90 6.76 2.85 7.88
N LYS A 91 7.80 2.64 8.68
CA LYS A 91 7.70 2.16 10.05
C LYS A 91 6.81 3.06 10.89
N GLY A 92 5.69 2.52 11.37
CA GLY A 92 4.84 3.16 12.37
C GLY A 92 5.27 2.79 13.79
N LYS A 93 5.52 3.79 14.64
CA LYS A 93 5.49 3.60 16.10
C LYS A 93 4.10 3.96 16.60
N ARG A 94 3.52 3.14 17.48
CA ARG A 94 2.27 3.52 18.18
C ARG A 94 2.54 4.77 19.01
N ALA A 95 1.83 5.84 18.69
CA ALA A 95 1.81 7.10 19.44
C ALA A 95 0.36 7.59 19.50
N THR A 96 0.10 8.60 20.33
CA THR A 96 -1.23 9.23 20.46
C THR A 96 -1.71 9.92 19.17
N SER A 97 -0.79 10.16 18.23
CA SER A 97 -1.05 10.58 16.86
C SER A 97 -0.40 9.56 15.92
N GLY A 98 -1.09 9.17 14.85
CA GLY A 98 -0.62 8.15 13.92
C GLY A 98 -1.27 8.28 12.54
N GLY A 99 -1.44 7.15 11.84
CA GLY A 99 -2.03 7.13 10.52
C GLY A 99 -1.02 7.23 9.38
N THR A 100 -1.47 6.89 8.17
CA THR A 100 -0.70 7.08 6.93
C THR A 100 -0.33 8.55 6.70
N SER A 101 -1.03 9.50 7.34
CA SER A 101 -0.67 10.92 7.40
C SER A 101 0.70 11.18 8.04
N ALA A 102 1.15 10.35 8.99
CA ALA A 102 2.51 10.42 9.53
C ALA A 102 3.53 9.69 8.63
N ALA A 103 3.06 8.67 7.92
CA ALA A 103 3.88 7.84 7.04
C ALA A 103 4.34 8.59 5.77
N ALA A 104 3.41 9.30 5.12
CA ALA A 104 3.68 10.06 3.90
C ALA A 104 4.82 11.10 4.04
N PRO A 105 4.85 12.00 5.05
CA PRO A 105 5.94 12.96 5.21
C PRO A 105 7.27 12.31 5.59
N VAL A 106 7.27 11.17 6.30
CA VAL A 106 8.49 10.41 6.58
C VAL A 106 9.10 9.87 5.29
N PHE A 107 8.29 9.28 4.42
CA PHE A 107 8.77 8.82 3.11
C PHE A 107 9.21 9.98 2.22
N ALA A 108 8.49 11.11 2.23
CA ALA A 108 8.90 12.32 1.52
C ALA A 108 10.27 12.84 1.99
N GLY A 109 10.54 12.82 3.30
CA GLY A 109 11.84 13.16 3.87
C GLY A 109 12.95 12.21 3.40
N LEU A 110 12.67 10.90 3.36
CA LEU A 110 13.57 9.90 2.80
C LEU A 110 13.93 10.22 1.34
N VAL A 111 12.93 10.48 0.50
CA VAL A 111 13.14 10.87 -0.91
C VAL A 111 13.91 12.20 -1.03
N GLY A 112 13.65 13.16 -0.14
CA GLY A 112 14.41 14.41 -0.03
C GLY A 112 15.90 14.18 0.20
N MET A 113 16.27 13.28 1.12
CA MET A 113 17.67 12.91 1.37
C MET A 113 18.31 12.17 0.19
N LEU A 114 17.55 11.33 -0.52
CA LEU A 114 18.04 10.68 -1.74
C LEU A 114 18.32 11.71 -2.85
N ASN A 115 17.44 12.70 -3.01
CA ASN A 115 17.63 13.79 -3.95
C ASN A 115 18.84 14.66 -3.57
N ASP A 116 19.03 14.98 -2.29
CA ASP A 116 20.23 15.69 -1.83
C ASP A 116 21.51 14.93 -2.19
N ALA A 117 21.55 13.61 -1.94
CA ALA A 117 22.69 12.77 -2.31
C ALA A 117 22.96 12.79 -3.83
N ARG A 118 21.91 12.66 -4.65
CA ARG A 118 22.03 12.73 -6.13
C ARG A 118 22.52 14.10 -6.61
N LEU A 119 21.97 15.19 -6.07
CA LEU A 119 22.37 16.54 -6.44
C LEU A 119 23.84 16.82 -6.11
N ARG A 120 24.33 16.36 -4.94
CA ARG A 120 25.76 16.45 -4.58
C ARG A 120 26.67 15.65 -5.51
N ALA A 121 26.14 14.59 -6.13
CA ALA A 121 26.83 13.79 -7.14
C ALA A 121 26.62 14.31 -8.59
N GLY A 122 26.03 15.50 -8.76
CA GLY A 122 25.77 16.08 -10.09
C GLY A 122 24.65 15.40 -10.89
N LYS A 123 23.77 14.63 -10.22
CA LYS A 123 22.66 13.90 -10.85
C LYS A 123 21.32 14.62 -10.65
N PRO A 124 20.35 14.45 -11.57
CA PRO A 124 19.01 15.05 -11.43
C PRO A 124 18.20 14.37 -10.31
N THR A 125 17.16 15.03 -9.82
CA THR A 125 16.22 14.48 -8.83
C THR A 125 15.45 13.27 -9.36
N LEU A 126 14.93 12.42 -8.47
CA LEU A 126 14.25 11.17 -8.79
C LEU A 126 12.92 11.32 -9.53
N GLY A 127 12.16 12.38 -9.24
CA GLY A 127 10.84 12.59 -9.86
C GLY A 127 9.87 11.44 -9.58
N PHE A 128 9.29 10.87 -10.65
CA PHE A 128 8.31 9.78 -10.54
C PHE A 128 8.98 8.46 -10.16
N LEU A 129 8.77 8.05 -8.92
CA LEU A 129 9.55 6.98 -8.29
C LEU A 129 9.02 5.57 -8.56
N ASN A 130 7.71 5.39 -8.78
CA ASN A 130 7.10 4.04 -8.83
C ASN A 130 7.76 3.10 -9.86
N PRO A 131 8.05 3.49 -11.11
CA PRO A 131 8.74 2.62 -12.05
C PRO A 131 10.09 2.10 -11.52
N LEU A 132 10.83 2.94 -10.80
CA LEU A 132 12.07 2.51 -10.15
C LEU A 132 11.81 1.54 -9.00
N LEU A 133 10.80 1.82 -8.15
CA LEU A 133 10.47 0.95 -7.01
C LEU A 133 10.12 -0.48 -7.44
N TYR A 134 9.36 -0.61 -8.51
CA TYR A 134 8.90 -1.91 -9.03
C TYR A 134 9.84 -2.54 -10.06
N SER A 135 10.97 -1.91 -10.40
CA SER A 135 11.93 -2.42 -11.39
C SER A 135 12.64 -3.73 -10.99
N GLY A 136 12.50 -4.16 -9.73
CA GLY A 136 13.26 -5.28 -9.17
C GLY A 136 14.72 -4.97 -8.85
N ALA A 137 15.19 -3.74 -9.12
CA ALA A 137 16.52 -3.27 -8.72
C ALA A 137 16.64 -3.14 -7.19
N LEU A 138 15.51 -2.95 -6.50
CA LEU A 138 15.41 -2.96 -5.05
C LEU A 138 15.10 -4.38 -4.57
N LYS A 139 16.14 -5.20 -4.45
CA LYS A 139 16.00 -6.57 -3.93
C LYS A 139 15.69 -6.64 -2.43
N ASP A 140 15.74 -5.50 -1.74
CA ASP A 140 15.91 -5.45 -0.29
C ASP A 140 14.98 -4.43 0.40
N PHE A 141 13.70 -4.39 0.01
CA PHE A 141 12.72 -3.90 0.96
C PHE A 141 12.67 -4.85 2.15
N THR A 142 12.46 -4.30 3.35
CA THR A 142 12.06 -5.13 4.47
C THR A 142 10.60 -5.51 4.25
N ASP A 143 10.41 -6.73 3.77
CA ASP A 143 9.10 -7.31 3.45
C ASP A 143 8.29 -7.54 4.73
N ILE A 144 7.03 -7.09 4.74
CA ILE A 144 6.13 -7.22 5.87
C ILE A 144 5.16 -8.35 5.55
N THR A 145 5.34 -9.49 6.21
CA THR A 145 4.63 -10.74 5.87
C THR A 145 3.64 -11.20 6.93
N ALA A 146 3.40 -10.36 7.94
CA ALA A 146 2.52 -10.67 9.05
C ALA A 146 1.54 -9.53 9.34
N GLY A 147 0.39 -9.89 9.90
CA GLY A 147 -0.72 -8.97 10.15
C GLY A 147 -1.60 -8.76 8.93
N SER A 148 -2.64 -7.94 9.11
CA SER A 148 -3.63 -7.64 8.09
C SER A 148 -4.25 -6.27 8.36
N SER A 149 -4.75 -5.60 7.32
CA SER A 149 -5.72 -4.53 7.51
C SER A 149 -7.14 -5.09 7.57
N ILE A 150 -8.00 -4.42 8.32
CA ILE A 150 -9.40 -4.78 8.52
C ILE A 150 -10.24 -3.59 8.08
N GLY A 151 -11.31 -3.86 7.34
CA GLY A 151 -12.25 -2.83 6.92
C GLY A 151 -13.63 -3.42 6.69
N CYS A 152 -14.60 -2.56 6.35
CA CYS A 152 -15.96 -2.99 5.98
C CYS A 152 -16.63 -3.94 6.98
N ASP A 153 -16.31 -3.86 8.26
CA ASP A 153 -16.93 -4.60 9.36
C ASP A 153 -18.12 -3.84 9.98
N GLY A 154 -18.43 -2.66 9.45
CA GLY A 154 -19.47 -1.77 9.95
C GLY A 154 -19.05 -0.96 11.17
N VAL A 155 -17.76 -0.96 11.55
CA VAL A 155 -17.23 -0.23 12.71
C VAL A 155 -16.25 0.85 12.26
N ASN A 156 -16.35 2.03 12.86
CA ASN A 156 -15.38 3.08 12.65
C ASN A 156 -14.13 2.80 13.52
N PRO A 157 -12.95 2.56 12.94
CA PRO A 157 -11.78 2.12 13.69
C PRO A 157 -11.20 3.20 14.62
N GLN A 158 -11.52 4.48 14.40
CA GLN A 158 -11.07 5.58 15.25
C GLN A 158 -11.94 5.76 16.50
N THR A 159 -13.22 5.42 16.43
CA THR A 159 -14.20 5.68 17.50
C THR A 159 -14.75 4.40 18.13
N GLY A 160 -14.58 3.25 17.49
CA GLY A 160 -15.16 1.96 17.89
C GLY A 160 -16.69 1.89 17.74
N LYS A 161 -17.31 2.87 17.09
CA LYS A 161 -18.77 2.95 16.94
C LYS A 161 -19.22 2.33 15.62
N ASN A 162 -20.43 1.77 15.63
CA ASN A 162 -21.08 1.29 14.41
C ASN A 162 -21.30 2.45 13.43
N VAL A 163 -21.07 2.20 12.15
CA VAL A 163 -21.34 3.11 11.04
C VAL A 163 -22.75 2.82 10.52
N THR A 164 -23.71 3.66 10.88
CA THR A 164 -25.09 3.55 10.39
C THR A 164 -25.12 3.63 8.85
N GLY A 165 -25.71 2.64 8.19
CA GLY A 165 -25.73 2.55 6.72
C GLY A 165 -24.39 2.10 6.11
N GLY A 166 -23.39 1.74 6.93
CA GLY A 166 -22.14 1.18 6.46
C GLY A 166 -22.36 -0.22 5.88
N GLY A 167 -21.90 -0.43 4.64
CA GLY A 167 -21.87 -1.75 4.03
C GLY A 167 -20.94 -2.68 4.80
N VAL A 168 -21.45 -3.84 5.19
CA VAL A 168 -20.66 -4.89 5.83
C VAL A 168 -20.28 -5.92 4.79
N ILE A 169 -18.99 -6.23 4.68
CA ILE A 169 -18.48 -7.31 3.84
C ILE A 169 -17.86 -8.34 4.79
N PRO A 170 -18.44 -9.55 4.90
CA PRO A 170 -17.89 -10.60 5.73
C PRO A 170 -16.43 -10.89 5.38
N TYR A 171 -15.59 -11.02 6.41
CA TYR A 171 -14.17 -11.31 6.27
C TYR A 171 -13.39 -10.26 5.46
N ALA A 172 -13.82 -9.00 5.40
CA ALA A 172 -13.11 -7.95 4.68
C ALA A 172 -11.75 -7.60 5.31
N HIS A 173 -10.69 -8.19 4.76
CA HIS A 173 -9.31 -7.94 5.18
C HIS A 173 -8.33 -8.10 4.02
N TRP A 174 -7.19 -7.41 4.13
CA TRP A 174 -6.01 -7.64 3.30
C TRP A 174 -4.86 -8.14 4.18
N ASN A 175 -4.36 -9.34 3.88
CA ASN A 175 -3.22 -9.91 4.59
C ASN A 175 -1.92 -9.34 4.05
N ALA A 176 -0.96 -9.14 4.94
CA ALA A 176 0.43 -8.94 4.56
C ALA A 176 1.00 -10.29 4.08
N THR A 177 1.68 -10.31 2.94
CA THR A 177 2.13 -11.55 2.29
C THR A 177 3.54 -11.41 1.74
N ALA A 178 4.12 -12.48 1.18
CA ALA A 178 5.45 -12.38 0.61
C ALA A 178 5.47 -11.55 -0.69
N GLY A 179 6.29 -10.51 -0.73
CA GLY A 179 6.39 -9.59 -1.85
C GLY A 179 5.36 -8.46 -1.76
N TRP A 180 4.88 -7.99 -2.91
CA TRP A 180 3.87 -6.93 -2.91
C TRP A 180 2.52 -7.45 -2.41
N ASP A 181 1.87 -6.69 -1.54
CA ASP A 181 0.49 -6.94 -1.10
C ASP A 181 -0.33 -5.64 -0.98
N PRO A 182 -1.67 -5.72 -1.01
CA PRO A 182 -2.56 -4.55 -0.93
C PRO A 182 -2.75 -4.04 0.50
N VAL A 183 -1.74 -4.14 1.38
CA VAL A 183 -1.76 -3.54 2.72
C VAL A 183 -0.43 -2.84 3.06
N THR A 184 0.68 -3.42 2.64
CA THR A 184 2.04 -2.96 2.90
C THR A 184 2.85 -2.68 1.64
N GLY A 185 2.29 -2.92 0.46
CA GLY A 185 2.95 -2.64 -0.81
C GLY A 185 4.22 -3.46 -0.92
N LEU A 186 5.32 -2.86 -1.39
CA LEU A 186 6.63 -3.50 -1.47
C LEU A 186 7.32 -3.67 -0.10
N GLY A 187 6.73 -3.18 0.99
CA GLY A 187 7.33 -3.20 2.32
C GLY A 187 8.06 -1.90 2.69
N VAL A 188 8.96 -1.98 3.67
CA VAL A 188 9.70 -0.82 4.20
C VAL A 188 10.99 -0.60 3.42
N PRO A 189 11.22 0.59 2.83
CA PRO A 189 12.43 0.89 2.08
C PRO A 189 13.67 0.96 2.98
N ASP A 190 14.75 0.26 2.60
CA ASP A 190 16.08 0.47 3.20
C ASP A 190 16.74 1.70 2.58
N PHE A 191 16.96 2.74 3.39
CA PHE A 191 17.54 4.00 2.92
C PHE A 191 18.94 3.84 2.33
N MET A 192 19.82 3.07 2.97
CA MET A 192 21.21 2.96 2.52
C MET A 192 21.28 2.25 1.18
N LYS A 193 20.50 1.18 1.02
CA LYS A 193 20.43 0.45 -0.25
C LYS A 193 19.78 1.26 -1.36
N LEU A 194 18.72 2.00 -1.05
CA LEU A 194 18.12 2.95 -1.99
C LEU A 194 19.11 4.01 -2.42
N LYS A 195 19.86 4.59 -1.48
CA LYS A 195 20.89 5.60 -1.78
C LYS A 195 21.93 5.06 -2.75
N ASP A 196 22.46 3.86 -2.50
CA ASP A 196 23.46 3.24 -3.37
C ASP A 196 22.89 2.96 -4.76
N LEU A 197 21.67 2.41 -4.85
CA LEU A 197 20.99 2.19 -6.12
C LEU A 197 20.83 3.50 -6.88
N VAL A 198 20.23 4.52 -6.26
CA VAL A 198 19.94 5.75 -6.97
C VAL A 198 21.21 6.52 -7.32
N LEU A 199 22.34 6.34 -6.64
CA LEU A 199 23.60 6.94 -7.07
C LEU A 199 24.24 6.18 -8.25
N SER A 200 23.90 4.91 -8.44
CA SER A 200 24.37 4.11 -9.57
C SER A 200 23.64 4.44 -10.90
N LEU A 201 22.42 4.99 -10.84
CA LEU A 201 21.63 5.48 -11.98
C LEU A 201 22.13 6.84 -12.46
#